data_AF-A0A519KU85-F1
#
_entry.id   AF-A0A519KU85-F1
#
_cell.length_a   1.000
_cell.length_b   1.000
_cell.length_c   1.000
_cell.angle_alpha   90.00
_cell.angle_beta   90.00
_cell.angle_gamma   90.00
#
_symmetry.space_group_name_H-M   'P 1'
#
loop_
_entity.id
_entity.type
_entity.pdbx_description
1 polymer ?
#
loop_
_entity_poly.entity_id
_entity_poly.type
_entity_poly.pdbx_seq_one_letter_code
_entity_poly.pdbx_strand_id
1 'polypeptide(L)'
;MKRFEPNLLLAISTAFSLLLVLMTTSLFGAPGVWLRNVLMAIICAGGFILLNPILLRMMKITPRPPMIHPDSPGSAVWAGLFPAVVLAAAAVPVFFPGHDYGLLVIIASIWFAVTIESALKAARAR
;
A
#
# COMPACT_ATOMS: atom_id res chain seq x y z
N MET A 1 14.89 -18.83 -15.86
CA MET A 1 14.50 -18.14 -14.60
C MET A 1 13.20 -17.39 -14.88
N LYS A 2 12.09 -17.71 -14.18
CA LYS A 2 10.82 -16.99 -14.37
C LYS A 2 11.03 -15.52 -13.99
N ARG A 3 10.86 -14.58 -14.93
CA ARG A 3 11.00 -13.13 -14.66
C ARG A 3 9.91 -12.73 -13.66
N PHE A 4 10.31 -12.35 -12.45
CA PHE A 4 9.40 -11.76 -11.46
C PHE A 4 8.79 -10.49 -12.04
N GLU A 5 7.48 -10.35 -11.91
CA GLU A 5 6.74 -9.18 -12.38
C GLU A 5 7.09 -7.96 -11.51
N PRO A 6 7.58 -6.85 -12.09
CA PRO A 6 8.02 -5.68 -11.31
C PRO A 6 6.94 -5.12 -10.38
N ASN A 7 5.68 -5.11 -10.83
CA ASN A 7 4.56 -4.64 -10.01
C ASN A 7 4.26 -5.58 -8.83
N LEU A 8 4.50 -6.89 -8.98
CA LEU A 8 4.36 -7.84 -7.88
C LEU A 8 5.45 -7.61 -6.82
N LEU A 9 6.69 -7.40 -7.24
CA LEU A 9 7.79 -7.05 -6.34
C LEU A 9 7.47 -5.77 -5.56
N LEU A 10 6.92 -4.77 -6.23
CA LEU A 10 6.51 -3.53 -5.59
C LEU A 10 5.40 -3.73 -4.55
N ALA A 11 4.38 -4.52 -4.89
CA ALA A 11 3.29 -4.83 -3.97
C ALA A 11 3.82 -5.56 -2.73
N ILE A 12 4.72 -6.54 -2.91
CA ILE A 12 5.36 -7.27 -1.83
C ILE A 12 6.20 -6.33 -0.95
N SER A 13 7.03 -5.46 -1.54
CA SER A 13 7.83 -4.53 -0.75
C SER A 13 6.96 -3.59 0.08
N THR A 14 5.84 -3.13 -0.48
CA THR A 14 4.92 -2.23 0.22
C THR A 14 4.14 -2.96 1.31
N ALA A 15 3.85 -4.26 1.12
CA ALA A 15 3.28 -5.13 2.14
C ALA A 15 4.20 -5.23 3.37
N PHE A 16 5.50 -5.43 3.16
CA PHE A 16 6.48 -5.48 4.25
C PHE A 16 6.56 -4.13 4.98
N SER A 17 6.57 -3.02 4.25
CA SER A 17 6.53 -1.69 4.87
C SER A 17 5.26 -1.47 5.71
N LEU A 18 4.08 -1.88 5.20
CA LEU A 18 2.82 -1.79 5.96
C LEU A 18 2.84 -2.68 7.20
N LEU A 19 3.39 -3.89 7.09
CA LEU A 19 3.53 -4.80 8.23
C LEU A 19 4.42 -4.18 9.32
N LEU A 20 5.51 -3.49 8.93
CA LEU A 20 6.35 -2.77 9.88
C LEU A 20 5.60 -1.60 10.53
N VAL A 21 4.78 -0.86 9.78
CA VAL A 21 3.88 0.16 10.35
C VAL A 21 2.94 -0.46 11.39
N LEU A 22 2.30 -1.58 11.08
CA LEU A 22 1.40 -2.25 12.02
C LEU A 22 2.13 -2.72 13.27
N MET A 23 3.34 -3.26 13.15
CA MET A 23 4.16 -3.66 14.29
C MET A 23 4.55 -2.47 15.16
N THR A 24 5.09 -1.41 14.56
CA THR A 24 5.56 -0.23 15.30
C THR A 24 4.42 0.53 15.96
N THR A 25 3.28 0.66 15.29
CA THR A 25 2.07 1.27 15.89
C THR A 25 1.44 0.39 16.98
N SER A 26 1.58 -0.94 16.90
CA SER A 26 1.08 -1.85 17.95
C SER A 26 1.98 -1.89 19.19
N LEU A 27 3.30 -1.74 18.99
CA LEU A 27 4.28 -1.79 20.08
C LEU A 27 4.46 -0.44 20.76
N PHE A 28 4.49 0.66 19.99
CA PHE A 28 4.80 2.00 20.51
C PHE A 28 3.60 2.96 20.48
N GLY A 29 2.47 2.59 19.87
CA GLY A 29 1.27 3.41 19.85
C GLY A 29 0.44 3.33 21.13
N ALA A 30 -0.75 3.92 21.10
CA ALA A 30 -1.71 3.87 22.21
C ALA A 30 -2.03 2.43 22.65
N PRO A 31 -2.21 2.15 23.95
CA PRO A 31 -2.52 0.80 24.43
C PRO A 31 -3.89 0.33 23.94
N GLY A 32 -3.99 -0.95 23.56
CA GLY A 32 -5.26 -1.60 23.20
C GLY A 32 -5.78 -1.34 21.78
N VAL A 33 -5.05 -0.60 20.93
CA VAL A 33 -5.53 -0.26 19.56
C VAL A 33 -5.02 -1.21 18.46
N TRP A 34 -4.23 -2.23 18.80
CA TRP A 34 -3.60 -3.12 17.81
C TRP A 34 -4.64 -3.81 16.90
N LEU A 35 -5.70 -4.37 17.48
CA LEU A 35 -6.75 -5.07 16.72
C LEU A 35 -7.49 -4.10 15.80
N ARG A 36 -7.81 -2.91 16.31
CA ARG A 36 -8.42 -1.84 15.53
C ARG A 36 -7.54 -1.47 14.34
N ASN A 37 -6.22 -1.30 14.53
CA ASN A 37 -5.30 -0.94 13.47
C ASN A 37 -5.19 -2.04 12.40
N VAL A 38 -5.11 -3.31 12.80
CA VAL A 38 -5.11 -4.44 11.84
C VAL A 38 -6.42 -4.49 11.05
N LEU A 39 -7.57 -4.36 11.72
CA LEU A 39 -8.87 -4.33 11.05
C LEU A 39 -8.99 -3.15 10.11
N MET A 40 -8.57 -1.95 10.52
CA MET A 40 -8.55 -0.77 9.65
C MET A 40 -7.67 -1.01 8.42
N ALA A 41 -6.49 -1.62 8.58
CA ALA A 41 -5.62 -1.89 7.44
C ALA A 41 -6.26 -2.83 6.43
N ILE A 42 -6.87 -3.92 6.91
CA ILE A 42 -7.55 -4.90 6.06
C ILE A 42 -8.77 -4.26 5.37
N ILE A 43 -9.61 -3.54 6.12
CA ILE A 43 -10.84 -2.91 5.60
C ILE A 43 -10.48 -1.82 4.60
N CYS A 44 -9.52 -0.95 4.89
CA CYS A 44 -9.12 0.12 3.99
C CYS A 44 -8.44 -0.42 2.73
N ALA A 45 -7.52 -1.37 2.85
CA ALA A 45 -6.83 -1.92 1.69
C ALA A 45 -7.80 -2.76 0.82
N GLY A 46 -8.57 -3.65 1.43
CA GLY A 46 -9.56 -4.47 0.73
C GLY A 46 -10.69 -3.64 0.12
N GLY A 47 -11.20 -2.66 0.87
CA GLY A 47 -12.19 -1.71 0.39
C GLY A 47 -11.68 -0.91 -0.82
N PHE A 48 -10.44 -0.42 -0.77
CA PHE A 48 -9.86 0.27 -1.92
C PHE A 48 -9.77 -0.64 -3.15
N ILE A 49 -9.24 -1.87 -3.00
CA ILE A 49 -9.08 -2.82 -4.13
C ILE A 49 -10.44 -3.16 -4.76
N LEU A 50 -11.49 -3.30 -3.95
CA LEU A 50 -12.82 -3.68 -4.41
C LEU A 50 -13.61 -2.48 -4.98
N LEU A 51 -13.62 -1.35 -4.28
CA LEU A 51 -14.43 -0.18 -4.66
C LEU A 51 -13.76 0.69 -5.73
N ASN A 52 -12.43 0.77 -5.79
CA ASN A 52 -11.75 1.62 -6.77
C ASN A 52 -12.13 1.30 -8.23
N PRO A 53 -12.16 0.04 -8.71
CA PRO A 53 -12.58 -0.23 -10.09
C PRO A 53 -14.06 0.10 -10.34
N ILE A 54 -14.92 -0.01 -9.33
CA ILE A 54 -16.34 0.36 -9.43
C ILE A 54 -16.47 1.87 -9.58
N LEU A 55 -15.77 2.62 -8.72
CA LEU A 55 -15.78 4.08 -8.72
C LEU A 55 -15.22 4.64 -10.04
N LEU A 56 -14.09 4.11 -10.53
CA LEU A 56 -13.51 4.52 -11.81
C LEU A 56 -14.49 4.29 -12.98
N ARG A 57 -15.22 3.17 -12.98
CA ARG A 57 -16.28 2.90 -13.97
C ARG A 57 -17.44 3.88 -13.86
N MET A 58 -17.91 4.17 -12.64
CA MET A 58 -18.98 5.15 -12.41
C MET A 58 -18.57 6.55 -12.88
N MET A 59 -17.30 6.92 -12.68
CA MET A 59 -16.73 8.20 -13.12
C MET A 59 -16.35 8.25 -14.60
N LYS A 60 -16.58 7.17 -15.37
CA LYS A 60 -16.19 7.05 -16.79
C LYS A 60 -14.70 7.33 -17.04
N ILE A 61 -13.84 7.06 -16.06
CA ILE A 61 -12.39 7.25 -16.17
C ILE A 61 -11.82 6.04 -16.92
N THR A 62 -10.99 6.30 -17.93
CA THR A 62 -10.31 5.25 -18.67
C THR A 62 -9.40 4.42 -17.76
N PRO A 63 -9.35 3.08 -17.93
CA PRO A 63 -8.51 2.22 -17.10
C PRO A 63 -7.05 2.68 -17.14
N ARG A 64 -6.52 3.12 -16.00
CA ARG A 64 -5.12 3.52 -15.90
C ARG A 64 -4.21 2.30 -16.07
N PRO A 65 -3.11 2.40 -16.84
CA PRO A 65 -2.15 1.31 -17.01
C PRO A 65 -1.48 0.94 -15.68
N PRO A 66 -0.85 -0.24 -15.58
CA PRO A 66 -0.05 -0.60 -14.41
C PRO A 66 1.06 0.43 -14.18
N MET A 67 1.41 0.63 -12.90
CA MET A 67 2.32 1.70 -12.48
C MET A 67 3.71 1.52 -13.08
N ILE A 68 4.24 0.29 -13.09
CA ILE A 68 5.44 -0.06 -13.85
C ILE A 68 5.00 -0.65 -15.19
N HIS A 69 5.34 0.02 -16.29
CA HIS A 69 5.01 -0.41 -17.65
C HIS A 69 6.19 -0.14 -18.60
N PRO A 70 6.32 -0.90 -19.72
CA PRO A 70 7.49 -0.83 -20.60
C PRO A 70 7.67 0.55 -21.25
N ASP A 71 6.57 1.26 -21.51
CA ASP A 71 6.59 2.53 -22.24
C ASP A 71 7.18 3.70 -21.42
N SER A 72 7.35 3.52 -20.12
CA SER A 72 7.97 4.53 -19.24
C SER A 72 8.85 3.88 -18.16
N PRO A 73 10.12 3.59 -18.46
CA PRO A 73 11.05 2.99 -17.49
C PRO A 73 11.22 3.85 -16.22
N GLY A 74 11.07 5.16 -16.34
CA GLY A 74 11.14 6.10 -15.22
C GLY A 74 10.05 5.90 -14.17
N SER A 75 8.91 5.29 -14.53
CA SER A 75 7.83 5.01 -13.58
C SER A 75 8.23 4.00 -12.51
N ALA A 76 9.25 3.17 -12.75
CA ALA A 76 9.81 2.26 -11.75
C ALA A 76 10.48 3.00 -10.59
N VAL A 77 11.17 4.13 -10.87
CA VAL A 77 11.81 4.96 -9.84
C VAL A 77 10.73 5.60 -8.96
N TRP A 78 9.70 6.17 -9.58
CA TRP A 78 8.57 6.76 -8.87
C TRP A 78 7.77 5.73 -8.08
N ALA A 79 7.61 4.52 -8.62
CA ALA A 79 6.98 3.41 -7.92
C ALA A 79 7.72 3.05 -6.63
N GLY A 80 9.05 3.11 -6.61
CA GLY A 80 9.87 2.86 -5.41
C GLY A 80 9.59 3.82 -4.25
N LEU A 81 9.01 5.00 -4.52
CA LEU A 81 8.64 5.95 -3.47
C LEU A 81 7.54 5.40 -2.55
N PHE A 82 6.65 4.54 -3.07
CA PHE A 82 5.57 3.96 -2.28
C PHE A 82 6.06 3.16 -1.06
N PRO A 83 6.83 2.08 -1.24
CA PRO A 83 7.36 1.33 -0.11
C PRO A 83 8.31 2.16 0.74
N ALA A 84 9.08 3.09 0.16
CA ALA A 84 10.04 3.92 0.89
C ALA A 84 9.35 4.88 1.87
N VAL A 85 8.30 5.59 1.45
CA VAL A 85 7.54 6.50 2.31
C VAL A 85 6.79 5.73 3.40
N VAL A 86 6.17 4.59 3.06
CA VAL A 86 5.50 3.75 4.08
C VAL A 86 6.51 3.20 5.09
N LEU A 87 7.71 2.83 4.64
CA LEU A 87 8.78 2.38 5.51
C LEU A 87 9.25 3.50 6.45
N ALA A 88 9.45 4.71 5.92
CA ALA A 88 9.81 5.88 6.72
C ALA A 88 8.72 6.21 7.76
N ALA A 89 7.44 6.07 7.39
CA ALA A 89 6.32 6.28 8.31
C ALA A 89 6.33 5.29 9.48
N ALA A 90 6.85 4.08 9.31
CA ALA A 90 7.00 3.11 10.40
C ALA A 90 7.99 3.56 11.48
N ALA A 91 8.87 4.51 11.21
CA ALA A 91 9.76 5.07 12.22
C ALA A 91 9.04 6.04 13.17
N VAL A 92 7.92 6.64 12.75
CA VAL A 92 7.21 7.69 13.53
C VAL A 92 6.76 7.19 14.91
N PRO A 93 6.11 6.02 15.05
CA PRO A 93 5.70 5.53 16.37
C PRO A 93 6.88 5.27 17.32
N VAL A 94 8.06 4.95 16.78
CA VAL A 94 9.27 4.69 17.56
C VAL A 94 9.78 5.97 18.22
N PHE A 95 9.75 7.10 17.50
CA PHE A 95 10.23 8.39 18.02
C PHE A 95 9.17 9.15 18.84
N PHE A 96 7.88 8.89 18.61
CA PHE A 96 6.78 9.59 19.29
C PHE A 96 5.78 8.62 19.95
N PRO A 97 6.18 7.82 20.94
CA PRO A 97 5.32 6.78 21.50
C PRO A 97 4.04 7.33 22.16
N GLY A 98 3.04 6.47 22.33
CA GLY A 98 1.80 6.73 23.09
C GLY A 98 0.67 7.43 22.32
N HIS A 99 0.87 7.80 21.06
CA HIS A 99 -0.15 8.46 20.24
C HIS A 99 -1.04 7.47 19.47
N ASP A 100 -2.20 7.94 19.03
CA ASP A 100 -3.07 7.22 18.10
C ASP A 100 -2.57 7.39 16.65
N TYR A 101 -2.11 6.28 16.06
CA TYR A 101 -1.59 6.22 14.69
C TYR A 101 -2.59 5.68 13.66
N GLY A 102 -3.88 5.66 13.96
CA GLY A 102 -4.91 5.13 13.06
C GLY A 102 -4.87 5.78 11.68
N LEU A 103 -4.70 7.11 11.60
CA LEU A 103 -4.59 7.81 10.31
C LEU A 103 -3.36 7.35 9.50
N LEU A 104 -2.23 7.14 10.16
CA LEU A 104 -1.01 6.65 9.53
C LEU A 104 -1.22 5.25 8.96
N VAL A 105 -1.89 4.38 9.72
CA VAL A 105 -2.26 3.03 9.26
C VAL A 105 -3.18 3.08 8.04
N ILE A 106 -4.19 3.97 8.03
CA ILE A 106 -5.09 4.15 6.87
C ILE A 106 -4.29 4.56 5.63
N ILE A 107 -3.45 5.59 5.76
CA ILE A 107 -2.64 6.10 4.63
C ILE A 107 -1.73 4.99 4.09
N ALA A 108 -0.98 4.31 4.96
CA ALA A 108 -0.12 3.19 4.57
C ALA A 108 -0.89 2.07 3.87
N SER A 109 -2.11 1.78 4.32
CA SER A 109 -2.96 0.73 3.75
C SER A 109 -3.47 1.10 2.36
N ILE A 110 -3.84 2.36 2.13
CA ILE A 110 -4.23 2.85 0.80
C ILE A 110 -3.05 2.80 -0.15
N TRP A 111 -1.86 3.20 0.29
CA TRP A 111 -0.64 3.14 -0.52
C TRP A 111 -0.30 1.70 -0.93
N PHE A 112 -0.40 0.77 0.01
CA PHE A 112 -0.28 -0.65 -0.29
C PHE A 112 -1.34 -1.12 -1.30
N ALA A 113 -2.61 -0.75 -1.12
CA ALA A 113 -3.69 -1.14 -2.01
C ALA A 113 -3.48 -0.67 -3.46
N VAL A 114 -2.94 0.53 -3.66
CA VAL A 114 -2.56 1.05 -4.98
C VAL A 114 -1.48 0.16 -5.63
N THR A 115 -0.50 -0.31 -4.86
CA THR A 115 0.54 -1.22 -5.39
C THR A 115 -0.01 -2.61 -5.74
N ILE A 116 -0.97 -3.13 -4.96
CA ILE A 116 -1.70 -4.37 -5.31
C ILE A 116 -2.49 -4.18 -6.60
N GLU A 117 -3.24 -3.08 -6.71
CA GLU A 117 -4.02 -2.81 -7.92
C GLU A 117 -3.11 -2.78 -9.16
N SER A 118 -1.93 -2.17 -9.03
CA SER A 118 -0.92 -2.18 -10.08
C SER A 118 -0.48 -3.60 -10.45
N ALA A 119 -0.22 -4.45 -9.46
CA ALA A 119 0.15 -5.86 -9.67
C ALA A 119 -0.98 -6.67 -10.34
N LEU A 120 -2.23 -6.48 -9.89
CA LEU A 120 -3.40 -7.13 -10.46
C LEU A 120 -3.63 -6.73 -11.92
N LYS A 121 -3.41 -5.45 -12.26
CA LYS A 121 -3.50 -4.97 -13.64
C LYS A 121 -2.41 -5.57 -14.51
N ALA A 122 -1.17 -5.62 -14.04
CA ALA A 122 -0.07 -6.25 -14.76
C ALA A 122 -0.34 -7.74 -15.01
N ALA A 123 -0.83 -8.46 -14.01
CA ALA A 123 -1.18 -9.87 -14.12
C ALA A 123 -2.33 -10.14 -15.12
N ARG A 124 -3.29 -9.21 -15.26
CA ARG A 124 -4.38 -9.31 -16.26
C ARG A 124 -3.96 -8.91 -17.69
N ALA A 125 -2.87 -8.18 -17.82
CA ALA A 125 -2.35 -7.73 -19.12
C ALA A 125 -1.38 -8.75 -19.77
N ARG A 126 -1.00 -9.80 -19.04
CA ARG A 126 -0.32 -10.99 -19.57
C ARG A 126 -1.30 -11.95 -20.20
#